data_AF-A0A925FY09-F1
#
_entry.id   AF-A0A925FY09-F1
#
_cell.length_a   1.000
_cell.length_b   1.000
_cell.length_c   1.000
_cell.angle_alpha   90.00
_cell.angle_beta   90.00
_cell.angle_gamma   90.00
#
_symmetry.space_group_name_H-M   'P 1'
#
loop_
_entity.id
_entity.type
_entity.pdbx_description
1 polymer ?
#
loop_
_entity_poly.entity_id
_entity_poly.type
_entity_poly.pdbx_seq_one_letter_code
_entity_poly.pdbx_strand_id
1 'polypeptide(L)' 'MEISLLMSLDLREQAALQAALVTHGAPDCLVTLALTGACRIETLDEARKLRRWLGDARAGGETDVALLNTIERGLIRFGV' A
#
# COMPACT_ATOMS: atom_id res chain seq x y z
N MET A 1 -15.69 -0.33 11.57
CA MET A 1 -16.10 0.82 10.77
C MET A 1 -15.62 0.56 9.36
N GLU A 2 -16.56 0.33 8.44
CA GLU A 2 -16.28 -0.01 7.04
C GLU A 2 -15.99 1.27 6.26
N ILE A 3 -14.97 1.22 5.40
CA ILE A 3 -14.60 2.30 4.48
C ILE A 3 -14.48 1.67 3.09
N SER A 4 -14.83 2.36 2.01
CA SER A 4 -14.63 1.82 0.66
C SER A 4 -13.62 2.68 -0.09
N LEU A 5 -12.34 2.31 0.03
CA LEU A 5 -11.24 2.98 -0.67
C LEU A 5 -10.85 2.12 -1.87
N LEU A 6 -10.99 2.66 -3.08
CA LEU A 6 -10.36 2.09 -4.26
C LEU A 6 -8.98 2.73 -4.44
N MET A 7 -7.94 1.92 -4.40
CA MET A 7 -6.57 2.33 -4.68
C MET A 7 -6.12 1.69 -5.98
N SER A 8 -5.48 2.47 -6.85
CA SER A 8 -4.95 2.01 -8.13
C SER A 8 -3.54 2.54 -8.31
N LEU A 9 -2.66 1.72 -8.84
CA LEU A 9 -1.29 2.04 -9.19
C LEU A 9 -1.12 2.04 -10.71
N ASP A 10 -0.21 2.87 -11.20
CA ASP A 10 0.30 2.71 -12.56
C ASP A 10 1.24 1.49 -12.68
N LEU A 11 1.61 1.11 -13.91
CA LEU A 11 2.46 -0.07 -14.16
C LEU A 11 3.84 0.03 -13.49
N ARG A 12 4.40 1.24 -13.36
CA ARG A 12 5.70 1.47 -12.74
C ARG A 12 5.60 1.31 -11.24
N GLU A 13 4.56 1.88 -10.64
CA GLU A 13 4.24 1.74 -9.24
C GLU A 13 3.94 0.28 -8.90
N GLN A 14 3.15 -0.41 -9.71
CA GLN A 14 2.87 -1.83 -9.51
C GLN A 14 4.15 -2.68 -9.50
N ALA A 15 5.06 -2.47 -10.46
CA ALA A 15 6.33 -3.19 -10.52
C ALA A 15 7.24 -2.89 -9.31
N ALA A 16 7.29 -1.64 -8.87
CA ALA A 16 8.05 -1.25 -7.68
C ALA A 16 7.44 -1.84 -6.40
N LEU A 17 6.11 -1.94 -6.31
CA LEU A 17 5.44 -2.62 -5.20
C LEU A 17 5.78 -4.10 -5.19
N GLN A 18 5.67 -4.79 -6.32
CA GLN A 18 6.02 -6.21 -6.44
C GLN A 18 7.45 -6.50 -5.96
N ALA A 19 8.41 -5.65 -6.29
CA ALA A 19 9.79 -5.79 -5.82
C ALA A 19 9.93 -5.63 -4.30
N ALA A 20 9.16 -4.71 -3.69
CA ALA A 20 9.20 -4.44 -2.26
C ALA A 20 8.46 -5.48 -1.39
N LEU A 21 7.46 -6.19 -1.95
CA LEU A 21 6.73 -7.22 -1.19
C LEU A 21 7.56 -8.47 -0.91
N VAL A 22 8.62 -8.72 -1.68
CA VAL A 22 9.46 -9.91 -1.54
C VAL A 22 10.28 -9.87 -0.25
N THR A 23 10.50 -8.69 0.33
CA THR A 23 11.38 -8.47 1.47
C THR A 23 10.67 -8.45 2.83
N HIS A 24 9.45 -7.91 2.90
CA HIS A 24 8.70 -7.78 4.16
C HIS A 24 7.30 -8.35 3.99
N GLY A 25 6.99 -9.46 4.66
CA GLY A 25 5.68 -10.12 4.62
C GLY A 25 4.55 -9.10 4.60
N ALA A 26 3.84 -9.05 3.48
CA ALA A 26 2.95 -7.94 3.18
C ALA A 26 1.49 -8.28 3.44
N PRO A 27 0.67 -7.30 3.87
CA PRO A 27 -0.76 -7.49 4.00
C PRO A 27 -1.41 -7.86 2.65
N ASP A 28 -2.47 -8.68 2.69
CA ASP A 28 -3.15 -9.22 1.51
C ASP A 28 -3.64 -8.13 0.53
N CYS A 29 -3.99 -6.95 1.06
CA CYS A 29 -4.38 -5.80 0.25
C CYS A 29 -3.22 -5.26 -0.61
N LEU A 30 -1.98 -5.27 -0.09
CA LEU A 30 -0.79 -4.90 -0.86
C LEU A 30 -0.43 -5.96 -1.88
N VAL A 31 -0.53 -7.24 -1.52
CA VAL A 31 -0.32 -8.35 -2.46
C VAL A 31 -1.29 -8.25 -3.61
N THR A 32 -2.57 -7.99 -3.32
CA THR A 32 -3.59 -7.74 -4.33
C THR A 32 -3.21 -6.52 -5.18
N LEU A 33 -2.89 -5.39 -4.57
CA LEU A 33 -2.50 -4.16 -5.27
C LEU A 33 -1.29 -4.37 -6.19
N ALA A 34 -0.32 -5.18 -5.78
CA ALA A 34 0.86 -5.50 -6.56
C ALA A 34 0.56 -6.47 -7.72
N LEU A 35 -0.37 -7.40 -7.56
CA LEU A 35 -0.72 -8.36 -8.60
C LEU A 35 -1.68 -7.79 -9.64
N THR A 36 -2.64 -6.98 -9.22
CA THR A 36 -3.72 -6.48 -10.08
C THR A 36 -3.57 -5.01 -10.48
N GLY A 37 -2.69 -4.27 -9.81
CA GLY A 37 -2.59 -2.81 -9.93
C GLY A 37 -3.73 -2.07 -9.22
N ALA A 38 -4.67 -2.78 -8.60
CA ALA A 38 -5.82 -2.18 -7.91
C ALA A 38 -6.29 -3.00 -6.70
N CYS A 39 -6.49 -2.34 -5.56
CA CYS A 39 -7.01 -2.96 -4.36
C CYS A 39 -8.14 -2.12 -3.77
N ARG A 40 -9.17 -2.80 -3.26
CA ARG A 40 -10.19 -2.18 -2.42
C ARG A 40 -9.85 -2.45 -0.96
N ILE A 41 -9.73 -1.38 -0.17
CA ILE A 41 -9.63 -1.47 1.28
C ILE A 41 -11.02 -1.24 1.85
N GLU A 42 -11.54 -2.25 2.55
CA GLU A 42 -12.93 -2.28 3.04
C GLU A 42 -13.03 -1.89 4.51
N THR A 43 -11.90 -1.88 5.23
CA THR A 43 -11.88 -1.59 6.66
C THR A 43 -10.81 -0.58 7.07
N LEU A 44 -11.12 0.21 8.09
CA LEU A 44 -10.17 1.13 8.73
C LEU A 44 -8.96 0.38 9.34
N ASP A 45 -9.15 -0.87 9.75
CA ASP A 45 -8.07 -1.69 10.32
C ASP A 45 -7.04 -2.07 9.26
N GLU A 46 -7.49 -2.50 8.07
CA GLU A 46 -6.62 -2.75 6.93
C GLU A 46 -5.86 -1.50 6.50
N ALA A 47 -6.53 -0.34 6.45
CA ALA A 47 -5.89 0.92 6.12
C ALA A 47 -4.80 1.31 7.14
N ARG A 48 -5.04 1.05 8.44
CA ARG A 48 -4.03 1.26 9.50
C ARG A 48 -2.89 0.25 9.47
N LYS A 49 -3.16 -1.00 9.12
CA LYS A 49 -2.12 -2.04 8.90
C LYS A 49 -1.23 -1.65 7.73
N LEU A 50 -1.84 -1.19 6.64
CA LEU A 50 -1.13 -0.66 5.48
C LEU A 50 -0.24 0.53 5.87
N ARG A 51 -0.79 1.51 6.58
CA ARG A 51 -0.02 2.68 7.04
C ARG A 51 1.18 2.29 7.91
N ARG A 52 1.03 1.31 8.80
CA ARG A 52 2.12 0.80 9.63
C ARG A 52 3.19 0.10 8.79
N TRP A 53 2.79 -0.80 7.89
CA TRP A 53 3.72 -1.49 7.01
C TRP A 53 4.53 -0.50 6.14
N LEU A 54 3.88 0.55 5.61
CA LEU A 54 4.57 1.61 4.86
C LEU A 54 5.61 2.35 5.73
N GLY A 55 5.28 2.62 6.99
CA GLY A 55 6.19 3.25 7.94
C GLY A 55 7.41 2.37 8.24
N ASP A 56 7.19 1.08 8.44
CA ASP A 56 8.25 0.10 8.69
C ASP A 56 9.14 -0.08 7.46
N ALA A 57 8.55 -0.18 6.27
CA ALA A 57 9.26 -0.25 4.99
C ALA A 57 10.10 1.01 4.71
N ARG A 58 9.60 2.19 5.11
CA ARG A 58 10.34 3.46 5.04
C ARG A 58 11.54 3.48 5.98
N ALA A 59 11.37 2.98 7.21
CA ALA A 59 12.43 2.90 8.20
C ALA A 59 13.51 1.88 7.79
N GLY A 60 13.13 0.81 7.08
CA GLY A 60 14.05 -0.18 6.51
C GLY A 60 14.87 0.33 5.32
N GLY A 61 14.45 1.42 4.67
CA GLY A 61 15.13 1.96 3.48
C GLY A 61 14.98 1.11 2.22
N GLU A 62 14.02 0.18 2.21
CA GLU A 62 13.94 -0.90 1.22
C GLU A 62 12.94 -0.62 0.09
N THR A 63 12.09 0.40 0.22
CA THR A 63 11.04 0.70 -0.76
C THR A 63 11.24 2.05 -1.41
N ASP A 64 11.05 2.11 -2.72
CA ASP A 64 11.10 3.35 -3.49
C ASP A 64 10.13 4.37 -2.87
N VAL A 65 10.66 5.48 -2.37
CA VAL A 65 9.93 6.50 -1.61
C VAL A 65 8.79 7.11 -2.44
N ALA A 66 8.92 7.10 -3.76
CA ALA A 66 7.86 7.53 -4.67
C ALA A 66 6.59 6.66 -4.55
N LEU A 67 6.78 5.34 -4.37
CA LEU A 67 5.69 4.37 -4.22
C LEU A 67 4.94 4.55 -2.89
N LEU A 68 5.70 4.69 -1.81
CA LEU A 68 5.16 4.92 -0.46
C LEU A 68 4.28 6.18 -0.46
N ASN A 69 4.70 7.24 -1.15
CA ASN A 69 3.95 8.50 -1.25
C ASN A 69 2.61 8.37 -1.99
N THR A 70 2.46 7.49 -2.98
CA THR A 70 1.16 7.31 -3.68
C THR A 70 0.16 6.58 -2.78
N ILE A 71 0.61 5.52 -2.11
CA ILE A 71 -0.23 4.73 -1.20
C ILE A 71 -0.60 5.58 0.03
N GLU A 72 0.35 6.32 0.59
CA GLU A 72 0.15 7.21 1.74
C GLU A 72 -0.79 8.38 1.40
N ARG A 73 -0.69 8.96 0.19
CA ARG A 73 -1.67 9.95 -0.29
C ARG A 73 -3.08 9.37 -0.41
N GLY A 74 -3.21 8.12 -0.86
CA GLY A 74 -4.49 7.41 -0.92
C GLY A 74 -5.13 7.25 0.46
N LEU A 75 -4.33 6.91 1.47
CA LEU A 75 -4.76 6.79 2.87
C LEU A 75 -5.18 8.14 3.48
N ILE A 76 -4.36 9.19 3.30
CA ILE A 76 -4.64 10.54 3.80
C ILE A 76 -5.94 11.09 3.21
N ARG A 77 -6.21 10.83 1.93
CA ARG A 77 -7.44 11.28 1.25
C ARG A 77 -8.72 10.73 1.89
N PHE A 78 -8.63 9.61 2.60
CA PHE A 78 -9.75 8.98 3.30
C PHE A 78 -9.72 9.20 4.82
N GLY A 79 -8.82 10.06 5.32
CA GLY A 79 -8.72 10.41 6.73
C GLY A 79 -8.04 9.33 7.60
N VAL A 80 -7.24 8.45 6.98
CA VAL A 80 -6.47 7.41 7.68
C VAL A 80 -5.00 7.78 7.81
#